data_AF-A1YL91-F1
#
_entry.id   AF-A1YL91-F1
#
_cell.length_a   1.000
_cell.length_b   1.000
_cell.length_c   1.000
_cell.angle_alpha   90.00
_cell.angle_beta   90.00
_cell.angle_gamma   90.00
#
_symmetry.space_group_name_H-M   'P 1'
#
loop_
_entity.id
_entity.type
_entity.pdbx_description
1 polymer ?
#
loop_
_entity_poly.entity_id
_entity_poly.type
_entity_poly.pdbx_seq_one_letter_code
_entity_poly.pdbx_strand_id
1 'polypeptide(L)'
;QHSEKITVEALREEIMEKAIKAVIPAEYLDDETKYHINPCGEFNVGGPQGDAGLTGRKIIVDTYGGWGAHGGGAFSGKDYTKVDRSAAYAARWVAKSLVKNGICRRCLV
;
A
#
# COMPACT_ATOMS: atom_id res chain seq x y z
N GLN A 1 8.67 12.52 1.55
CA GLN A 1 8.90 13.90 2.00
C GLN A 1 9.81 13.86 3.22
N HIS A 2 10.75 14.79 3.34
CA HIS A 2 11.62 14.94 4.51
C HIS A 2 11.81 16.41 4.88
N SER A 3 12.48 16.66 6.00
CA SER A 3 12.90 18.00 6.42
C SER A 3 14.24 18.35 5.76
N GLU A 4 14.50 19.63 5.54
CA GLU A 4 15.81 20.15 5.10
C GLU A 4 16.94 19.89 6.11
N LYS A 5 16.62 19.44 7.34
CA LYS A 5 17.60 19.14 8.39
C LYS A 5 18.32 17.81 8.21
N ILE A 6 17.81 16.90 7.39
CA ILE A 6 18.41 15.58 7.15
C ILE A 6 18.97 15.53 5.74
N THR A 7 20.21 15.04 5.60
CA THR A 7 20.82 14.81 4.29
C THR A 7 20.18 13.61 3.61
N VAL A 8 20.17 13.59 2.28
CA VAL A 8 19.59 12.49 1.50
C VAL A 8 20.33 11.17 1.78
N GLU A 9 21.64 11.21 2.03
CA GLU A 9 22.46 10.06 2.38
C GLU A 9 22.00 9.44 3.70
N ALA A 10 21.88 10.25 4.76
CA ALA A 10 21.43 9.78 6.06
C ALA A 10 19.97 9.27 6.00
N LEU A 11 19.10 9.95 5.25
CA LEU A 11 17.74 9.50 5.00
C LEU A 11 17.71 8.10 4.35
N ARG A 12 18.56 7.85 3.36
CA ARG A 12 18.61 6.56 2.66
C ARG A 12 19.01 5.42 3.60
N GLU A 13 20.01 5.65 4.45
CA GLU A 13 20.42 4.69 5.49
C GLU A 13 19.28 4.42 6.49
N GLU A 14 18.64 5.49 6.97
CA GLU A 14 17.53 5.41 7.91
C GLU A 14 16.33 4.63 7.34
N ILE A 15 15.96 4.85 6.07
CA ILE A 15 14.89 4.09 5.40
C ILE A 15 15.30 2.63 5.19
N MET A 16 16.56 2.36 4.83
CA MET A 16 17.06 1.00 4.68
C MET A 16 16.92 0.21 5.99
N GLU A 17 17.40 0.75 7.10
CA GLU A 17 17.42 0.05 8.38
C GLU A 17 16.06 0.04 9.07
N LYS A 18 15.40 1.19 9.18
CA LYS A 18 14.20 1.34 10.03
C LYS A 18 12.89 1.02 9.31
N ALA A 19 12.89 0.93 7.98
CA ALA A 19 11.68 0.60 7.22
C ALA A 19 11.84 -0.66 6.38
N ILE A 20 12.84 -0.71 5.48
CA ILE A 20 12.97 -1.82 4.52
C ILE A 20 13.34 -3.11 5.26
N LYS A 21 14.48 -3.14 5.96
CA LYS A 21 14.93 -4.33 6.71
C LYS A 21 14.05 -4.67 7.91
N ALA A 22 13.34 -3.69 8.45
CA ALA A 22 12.40 -3.89 9.55
C ALA A 22 11.11 -4.60 9.13
N VAL A 23 10.69 -4.47 7.87
CA VAL A 23 9.38 -4.95 7.39
C VAL A 23 9.51 -6.13 6.43
N ILE A 24 10.55 -6.16 5.58
CA ILE A 24 10.75 -7.22 4.59
C ILE A 24 11.62 -8.31 5.21
N PRO A 25 11.14 -9.58 5.30
CA PRO A 25 11.96 -10.69 5.77
C PRO A 25 13.23 -10.86 4.93
N ALA A 26 14.36 -11.10 5.61
CA ALA A 26 15.69 -11.15 4.98
C ALA A 26 15.80 -12.23 3.90
N GLU A 27 15.02 -13.31 3.98
CA GLU A 27 14.96 -14.38 2.96
C GLU A 27 14.48 -13.92 1.58
N TYR A 28 13.83 -12.75 1.49
CA TYR A 28 13.38 -12.15 0.22
C TYR A 28 14.30 -11.03 -0.28
N LEU A 29 15.41 -10.76 0.41
CA LEU A 29 16.37 -9.71 0.05
C LEU A 29 17.72 -10.34 -0.31
N ASP A 30 18.27 -9.92 -1.44
CA ASP A 30 19.57 -10.38 -1.93
C ASP A 30 20.39 -9.23 -2.55
N ASP A 31 21.61 -9.55 -2.99
CA ASP A 31 22.54 -8.57 -3.58
C ASP A 31 22.06 -8.03 -4.94
N GLU A 32 21.12 -8.72 -5.59
CA GLU A 32 20.50 -8.29 -6.86
C GLU A 32 19.26 -7.41 -6.63
N THR A 33 18.80 -7.29 -5.39
CA THR A 33 17.64 -6.49 -5.03
C THR A 33 17.92 -5.01 -5.27
N LYS A 34 17.11 -4.38 -6.11
CA LYS A 34 17.29 -2.98 -6.51
C LYS A 34 16.56 -2.05 -5.54
N TYR A 35 17.30 -1.13 -4.94
CA TYR A 35 16.76 -0.14 -4.02
C TYR A 35 16.69 1.25 -4.66
N HIS A 36 15.48 1.79 -4.74
CA HIS A 36 15.23 3.17 -5.20
C HIS A 36 14.68 4.01 -4.04
N ILE A 37 15.57 4.49 -3.18
CA ILE A 37 15.21 5.30 -2.01
C ILE A 37 15.43 6.76 -2.33
N ASN A 38 14.35 7.55 -2.29
CA ASN A 38 14.33 8.95 -2.73
C ASN A 38 15.09 9.15 -4.06
N PRO A 39 14.63 8.52 -5.16
CA PRO A 39 15.33 8.60 -6.45
C PRO A 39 15.31 10.01 -7.05
N CYS A 40 14.35 10.86 -6.67
CA CYS A 40 14.31 12.27 -7.04
C CYS A 40 15.30 13.15 -6.26
N GLY A 41 16.04 12.58 -5.29
CA GLY A 41 16.89 13.34 -4.38
C GLY A 41 16.05 14.05 -3.31
N GLU A 42 16.20 15.36 -3.24
CA GLU A 42 15.50 16.23 -2.29
C GLU A 42 13.98 16.20 -2.50
N PHE A 43 13.23 16.00 -1.41
CA PHE A 43 11.77 16.01 -1.43
C PHE A 43 11.21 16.70 -0.17
N ASN A 44 11.36 18.02 -0.12
CA ASN A 44 11.02 18.83 1.06
C ASN A 44 9.56 19.34 1.04
N VAL A 45 9.05 19.71 -0.14
CA VAL A 45 7.66 20.17 -0.32
C VAL A 45 6.77 18.97 -0.67
N GLY A 46 5.69 18.78 0.07
CA GLY A 46 4.76 17.66 -0.10
C GLY A 46 3.38 17.98 0.45
N GLY A 47 2.53 16.95 0.57
CA GLY A 47 1.13 17.14 0.94
C GLY A 47 0.36 17.95 -0.12
N PRO A 48 -0.75 18.63 0.27
CA PRO A 48 -1.59 19.39 -0.65
C PRO A 48 -0.86 20.54 -1.39
N GLN A 49 0.26 21.01 -0.84
CA GLN A 49 1.08 22.04 -1.49
C GLN A 49 1.79 21.50 -2.74
N GLY A 50 2.11 20.20 -2.78
CA GLY A 50 2.84 19.56 -3.86
C GLY A 50 1.97 18.76 -4.84
N ASP A 51 0.83 18.22 -4.39
CA ASP A 51 -0.08 17.43 -5.23
C ASP A 51 -1.53 17.48 -4.72
N ALA A 52 -2.49 17.64 -5.62
CA ALA A 52 -3.90 17.76 -5.26
C ALA A 52 -4.50 16.39 -4.89
N GLY A 53 -5.04 16.29 -3.67
CA GLY A 53 -5.68 15.09 -3.17
C GLY A 53 -7.19 15.05 -3.43
N LEU A 54 -7.72 13.88 -3.80
CA LEU A 54 -9.16 13.62 -3.85
C LEU A 54 -9.49 12.26 -3.23
N THR A 55 -10.64 12.20 -2.53
CA THR A 55 -11.18 10.95 -1.98
C THR A 55 -11.38 9.91 -3.08
N GLY A 56 -11.03 8.65 -2.81
CA GLY A 56 -11.27 7.55 -3.75
C GLY A 56 -10.31 7.47 -4.93
N ARG A 57 -9.12 8.11 -4.86
CA ARG A 57 -8.09 8.05 -5.92
C ARG A 57 -6.97 7.03 -5.65
N LYS A 58 -7.14 6.18 -4.65
CA LYS A 58 -6.17 5.14 -4.26
C LYS A 58 -6.82 3.76 -4.07
N ILE A 59 -7.91 3.49 -4.77
CA ILE A 59 -8.74 2.27 -4.60
C ILE A 59 -7.97 0.95 -4.79
N ILE A 60 -6.94 0.92 -5.64
CA ILE A 60 -6.10 -0.28 -5.82
C ILE A 60 -5.10 -0.45 -4.66
N VAL A 61 -4.62 0.65 -4.08
CA VAL A 61 -3.79 0.65 -2.86
C VAL A 61 -4.65 0.22 -1.66
N ASP A 62 -5.89 0.69 -1.58
CA ASP A 62 -6.85 0.34 -0.52
C ASP A 62 -7.28 -1.13 -0.52
N THR A 63 -7.01 -1.86 -1.61
CA THR A 63 -7.49 -3.24 -1.79
C THR A 63 -6.35 -4.23 -1.90
N TYR A 64 -6.04 -4.69 -3.11
CA TYR A 64 -5.24 -5.89 -3.34
C TYR A 64 -3.99 -5.62 -4.17
N GLY A 65 -3.59 -4.36 -4.34
CA GLY A 65 -2.32 -4.01 -4.99
C GLY A 65 -2.20 -4.52 -6.42
N GLY A 66 -3.30 -4.61 -7.15
CA GLY A 66 -3.38 -5.13 -8.53
C GLY A 66 -3.69 -6.62 -8.64
N TRP A 67 -3.70 -7.37 -7.54
CA TRP A 67 -4.12 -8.77 -7.53
C TRP A 67 -5.65 -8.92 -7.46
N GLY A 68 -6.18 -10.02 -7.98
CA GLY A 68 -7.63 -10.26 -7.98
C GLY A 68 -8.35 -9.33 -8.95
N ALA A 69 -9.36 -8.60 -8.47
CA ALA A 69 -10.12 -7.63 -9.26
C ALA A 69 -10.65 -6.48 -8.37
N HIS A 70 -11.12 -5.41 -9.01
CA HIS A 70 -11.71 -4.25 -8.33
C HIS A 70 -12.98 -3.78 -9.07
N GLY A 71 -14.09 -3.60 -8.34
CA GLY A 71 -15.38 -3.20 -8.93
C GLY A 71 -15.53 -1.70 -9.27
N GLY A 72 -14.53 -0.89 -8.91
CA GLY A 72 -14.43 0.53 -9.25
C GLY A 72 -14.91 1.51 -8.15
N GLY A 73 -15.74 1.05 -7.21
CA GLY A 73 -16.25 1.87 -6.12
C GLY A 73 -15.19 2.21 -5.05
N ALA A 74 -15.07 3.50 -4.70
CA ALA A 74 -14.27 3.93 -3.55
C ALA A 74 -14.94 3.62 -2.20
N PHE A 75 -14.15 3.48 -1.12
CA PHE A 75 -14.66 3.18 0.23
C PHE A 75 -14.85 4.42 1.12
N SER A 76 -13.83 5.28 1.19
CA SER A 76 -13.81 6.43 2.09
C SER A 76 -14.91 7.45 1.75
N GLY A 77 -15.50 8.06 2.79
CA GLY A 77 -16.60 9.01 2.65
C GLY A 77 -17.99 8.39 2.47
N LYS A 78 -18.10 7.05 2.50
CA LYS A 78 -19.38 6.34 2.37
C LYS A 78 -19.75 5.63 3.68
N ASP A 79 -21.01 5.75 4.09
CA ASP A 79 -21.58 4.95 5.17
C ASP A 79 -21.83 3.50 4.74
N TYR A 80 -22.13 2.63 5.70
CA TYR A 80 -22.22 1.17 5.49
C TYR A 80 -23.36 0.72 4.56
N THR A 81 -24.34 1.58 4.27
CA THR A 81 -25.41 1.26 3.32
C THR A 81 -24.93 1.23 1.86
N LYS A 82 -23.75 1.82 1.57
CA LYS A 82 -23.20 1.87 0.21
C LYS A 82 -22.43 0.59 -0.08
N VAL A 83 -22.97 -0.20 -0.99
CA VAL A 83 -22.49 -1.56 -1.29
C VAL A 83 -21.08 -1.60 -1.84
N ASP A 84 -20.59 -0.52 -2.44
CA ASP A 84 -19.17 -0.38 -2.81
C ASP A 84 -18.24 -0.72 -1.65
N ARG A 85 -18.63 -0.35 -0.42
CA ARG A 85 -17.86 -0.61 0.79
C ARG A 85 -18.29 -1.91 1.46
N SER A 86 -19.58 -2.05 1.77
CA SER A 86 -20.05 -3.18 2.58
C SER A 86 -19.96 -4.52 1.82
N ALA A 87 -20.28 -4.56 0.53
CA ALA A 87 -20.15 -5.78 -0.26
C ALA A 87 -18.68 -6.16 -0.52
N ALA A 88 -17.79 -5.17 -0.72
CA ALA A 88 -16.35 -5.43 -0.82
C ALA A 88 -15.78 -6.05 0.47
N TYR A 89 -16.23 -5.57 1.63
CA TYR A 89 -15.83 -6.15 2.93
C TYR A 89 -16.40 -7.56 3.12
N ALA A 90 -17.64 -7.81 2.70
CA ALA A 90 -18.23 -9.14 2.73
C ALA A 90 -17.48 -10.11 1.81
N ALA A 91 -17.17 -9.70 0.58
CA ALA A 91 -16.39 -10.50 -0.37
C ALA A 91 -14.99 -10.83 0.18
N ARG A 92 -14.32 -9.85 0.82
CA ARG A 92 -13.05 -10.08 1.53
C ARG A 92 -13.21 -11.14 2.62
N TRP A 93 -14.26 -11.06 3.43
CA TRP A 93 -14.53 -12.02 4.49
C TRP A 93 -14.75 -13.43 3.95
N VAL A 94 -15.54 -13.58 2.88
CA VAL A 94 -15.77 -14.88 2.22
C VAL A 94 -14.48 -15.44 1.66
N ALA A 95 -13.76 -14.68 0.83
CA ALA A 95 -12.51 -15.12 0.21
C ALA A 95 -11.47 -15.55 1.25
N LYS A 96 -11.29 -14.75 2.32
CA LYS A 96 -10.39 -15.07 3.43
C LYS A 96 -10.81 -16.36 4.14
N SER A 97 -12.11 -16.55 4.36
CA SER A 97 -12.64 -17.72 5.07
C SER A 97 -12.44 -19.00 4.27
N LEU A 98 -12.67 -18.98 2.95
CA LEU A 98 -12.45 -20.15 2.11
C LEU A 98 -10.97 -20.59 2.10
N VAL A 99 -10.04 -19.62 1.98
CA VAL A 99 -8.60 -19.91 2.03
C VAL A 99 -8.17 -20.39 3.43
N LYS A 100 -8.63 -19.72 4.50
CA LYS A 100 -8.27 -20.08 5.88
C LYS A 100 -8.73 -21.50 6.25
N ASN A 101 -9.88 -21.94 5.75
CA ASN A 101 -10.40 -23.29 6.00
C ASN A 101 -9.83 -24.35 5.04
N GLY A 102 -8.83 -24.01 4.22
CA GLY A 102 -8.16 -24.97 3.34
C GLY A 102 -9.00 -25.44 2.15
N ILE A 103 -10.14 -24.79 1.87
CA ILE A 103 -11.02 -25.15 0.74
C ILE A 103 -10.32 -24.84 -0.59
N CYS A 104 -9.51 -23.78 -0.63
CA CYS A 104 -8.69 -23.42 -1.78
C CYS A 104 -7.41 -22.69 -1.35
N ARG A 105 -6.42 -22.64 -2.24
CA ARG A 105 -5.16 -21.89 -1.98
C ARG A 105 -5.29 -20.40 -2.29
N ARG A 106 -6.15 -20.03 -3.23
CA ARG A 106 -6.45 -18.65 -3.66
C ARG A 106 -7.92 -18.56 -4.04
N CYS A 107 -8.54 -17.40 -3.81
CA CYS A 107 -9.95 -17.18 -4.08
C CYS A 107 -10.17 -15.76 -4.60
N LEU A 108 -10.97 -15.64 -5.66
CA LEU A 108 -11.62 -14.40 -6.08
C LEU A 108 -13.12 -14.63 -5.90
N VAL A 109 -13.79 -13.68 -5.26
CA VAL A 109 -15.23 -13.64 -5.06
C VAL A 109 -15.76 -12.44 -5.83
#